data_AF-A0A962R9B0-F1
#
_entry.id   AF-A0A962R9B0-F1
#
_cell.length_a   1.000
_cell.length_b   1.000
_cell.length_c   1.000
_cell.angle_alpha   90.00
_cell.angle_beta   90.00
_cell.angle_gamma   90.00
#
_symmetry.space_group_name_H-M   'P 1'
#
loop_
_entity.id
_entity.type
_entity.pdbx_description
1 polymer ?
#
loop_
_entity_poly.entity_id
_entity_poly.type
_entity_poly.pdbx_seq_one_letter_code
_entity_poly.pdbx_strand_id
1 'polypeptide(L)'
;MERLLLLIPALPLISALLVHLLDEPLGRRVARLSIGFSLTGFVAAATVLGVALGGAEPRTLGFGLAWGSLLFDPLSALMAIVVAGISLIVHIYSQRYMAEERGYARFYVLLDVMTAALLVMVSAADLITLLIAWHLIGVLLYFLLGQDTRSPTAYRYAFWTLFTYRVGDLPLLLAAALLYGAFGTWSLPEIFAALAAQPDTKTLFELPLAEVVGGLIVVSAFARSAQFLMHTWLPYTMGGPTPVSALMHAGIVNAGGFLINRFAPVFVHTGDVLHWVFIVGLVTAVIGSVLMLTQHDIKKALGYSTMGQMGFMIMECGVGAFSLAVYHLIAHGVFKGTLFLSAGGVINEARKHDGVPKDELYTYVVERRPAPQRRPWLLMAGITLAVPGVILFLAHYLVEAEFFHKQGAVVLLFFG
;
A
#
# COMPACT_ATOMS: atom_id res chain seq x y z
N MET A 1 7.37 25.17 -8.83
CA MET A 1 7.41 24.08 -7.82
C MET A 1 6.04 23.87 -7.19
N GLU A 2 5.49 24.84 -6.46
CA GLU A 2 4.23 24.70 -5.70
C GLU A 2 3.04 24.22 -6.53
N ARG A 3 2.84 24.78 -7.73
CA ARG A 3 1.78 24.34 -8.65
C ARG A 3 1.92 22.87 -9.05
N LEU A 4 3.15 22.38 -9.24
CA LEU A 4 3.40 20.98 -9.59
C LEU A 4 3.03 20.04 -8.45
N LEU A 5 3.28 20.47 -7.22
CA LEU A 5 3.00 19.71 -6.01
C LEU A 5 1.49 19.53 -5.77
N LEU A 6 0.70 20.58 -6.02
CA LEU A 6 -0.77 20.50 -5.98
C LEU A 6 -1.33 19.66 -7.14
N LEU A 7 -0.66 19.66 -8.29
CA LEU A 7 -1.08 18.90 -9.46
C LEU A 7 -0.99 17.39 -9.24
N ILE A 8 -0.05 16.88 -8.43
CA ILE A 8 0.13 15.43 -8.24
C ILE A 8 -1.18 14.75 -7.76
N PRO A 9 -1.80 15.14 -6.62
CA PRO A 9 -3.07 14.56 -6.21
C PRO A 9 -4.28 15.06 -7.03
N ALA A 10 -4.18 16.22 -7.68
CA ALA A 10 -5.27 16.77 -8.48
C ALA A 10 -5.43 16.10 -9.86
N LEU A 11 -4.33 15.64 -10.48
CA LEU A 11 -4.36 15.02 -11.82
C LEU A 11 -5.29 13.80 -11.88
N PRO A 12 -5.24 12.83 -10.93
CA PRO A 12 -6.18 11.72 -10.93
C PRO A 12 -7.63 12.19 -10.64
N LEU A 13 -7.85 13.24 -9.83
CA LEU A 13 -9.21 13.77 -9.63
C LEU A 13 -9.79 14.39 -10.90
N ILE A 14 -8.96 15.13 -11.64
CA ILE A 14 -9.34 15.68 -12.95
C ILE A 14 -9.62 14.53 -13.93
N SER A 15 -8.78 13.49 -13.92
CA SER A 15 -9.01 12.28 -14.71
C SER A 15 -10.36 11.63 -14.38
N ALA A 16 -10.65 11.41 -13.09
CA ALA A 16 -11.90 10.82 -12.64
C ALA A 16 -13.12 11.63 -13.10
N LEU A 17 -13.05 12.96 -12.99
CA LEU A 17 -14.10 13.86 -13.44
C LEU A 17 -14.29 13.77 -14.97
N LEU A 18 -13.22 13.83 -15.74
CA LEU A 18 -13.29 13.76 -17.20
C LEU A 18 -13.74 12.38 -17.69
N VAL A 19 -13.29 11.29 -17.05
CA VAL A 19 -13.78 9.94 -17.33
C VAL A 19 -15.27 9.84 -17.08
N HIS A 20 -15.77 10.44 -15.99
CA HIS A 20 -17.20 10.44 -15.67
C HIS A 20 -18.02 11.27 -16.67
N LEU A 21 -17.56 12.46 -17.03
CA LEU A 21 -18.28 13.36 -17.94
C LEU A 21 -18.23 12.93 -19.41
N LEU A 22 -17.20 12.16 -19.79
CA LEU A 22 -16.95 11.74 -21.17
C LEU A 22 -17.15 10.23 -21.38
N ASP A 23 -17.84 9.53 -20.47
CA ASP A 23 -18.02 8.09 -20.55
C ASP A 23 -18.85 7.65 -21.77
N GLU A 24 -19.97 8.32 -22.04
CA GLU A 24 -20.81 8.11 -23.22
C GLU A 24 -20.06 8.36 -24.54
N PRO A 25 -19.44 9.54 -24.78
CA PRO A 25 -18.80 9.83 -26.07
C PRO A 25 -17.50 9.03 -26.30
N LEU A 26 -16.74 8.71 -25.26
CA LEU A 26 -15.46 8.02 -25.41
C LEU A 26 -15.59 6.49 -25.29
N GLY A 27 -16.62 5.97 -24.64
CA GLY A 27 -16.80 4.55 -24.39
C GLY A 27 -15.54 3.94 -23.77
N ARG A 28 -14.95 2.93 -24.42
CA ARG A 28 -13.71 2.28 -23.94
C ARG A 28 -12.46 3.17 -24.00
N ARG A 29 -12.49 4.30 -24.73
CA ARG A 29 -11.33 5.21 -24.85
C ARG A 29 -11.06 5.99 -23.56
N VAL A 30 -12.01 6.05 -22.61
CA VAL A 30 -11.78 6.65 -21.28
C VAL A 30 -10.57 6.08 -20.56
N ALA A 31 -10.24 4.80 -20.80
CA ALA A 31 -9.05 4.19 -20.24
C ALA A 31 -7.75 4.85 -20.72
N ARG A 32 -7.68 5.26 -21.99
CA ARG A 32 -6.50 5.95 -22.54
C ARG A 32 -6.34 7.34 -21.92
N LEU A 33 -7.47 8.01 -21.65
CA LEU A 33 -7.49 9.29 -20.96
C LEU A 33 -6.89 9.13 -19.55
N SER A 34 -7.42 8.20 -18.77
CA SER A 34 -6.94 7.95 -17.40
C SER A 34 -5.49 7.46 -17.36
N ILE A 35 -5.07 6.59 -18.28
CA ILE A 35 -3.64 6.21 -18.43
C ILE A 35 -2.77 7.43 -18.75
N GLY A 36 -3.25 8.35 -19.60
CA GLY A 36 -2.53 9.58 -19.91
C GLY A 36 -2.31 10.45 -18.68
N PHE A 37 -3.37 10.67 -17.87
CA PHE A 37 -3.27 11.40 -16.61
C PHE A 37 -2.35 10.68 -15.61
N SER A 38 -2.48 9.36 -15.47
CA SER A 38 -1.62 8.55 -14.59
C SER A 38 -0.14 8.66 -14.99
N LEU A 39 0.16 8.63 -16.29
CA LEU A 39 1.52 8.82 -16.80
C LEU A 39 2.05 10.23 -16.48
N THR A 40 1.23 11.26 -16.67
CA THR A 40 1.63 12.63 -16.31
C THR A 40 1.86 12.78 -14.80
N GLY A 41 1.04 12.14 -13.97
CA GLY A 41 1.21 12.08 -12.52
C GLY A 41 2.50 11.37 -12.10
N PHE A 42 2.84 10.26 -12.77
CA PHE A 42 4.11 9.55 -12.55
C PHE A 42 5.32 10.41 -12.90
N VAL A 43 5.29 11.10 -14.05
CA VAL A 43 6.37 12.04 -14.43
C VAL A 43 6.47 13.18 -13.41
N ALA A 44 5.34 13.76 -12.98
CA ALA A 44 5.33 14.80 -11.96
C ALA A 44 5.93 14.30 -10.63
N ALA A 45 5.54 13.11 -10.15
CA ALA A 45 6.09 12.52 -8.95
C ALA A 45 7.61 12.25 -9.06
N ALA A 46 8.07 11.76 -10.22
CA ALA A 46 9.50 11.57 -10.50
C ALA A 46 10.28 12.89 -10.47
N THR A 47 9.73 13.96 -11.04
CA THR A 47 10.38 15.28 -10.97
C THR A 47 10.46 15.83 -9.55
N VAL A 48 9.42 15.60 -8.72
CA VAL A 48 9.43 16.02 -7.31
C VAL A 48 10.46 15.22 -6.51
N LEU A 49 10.58 13.91 -6.76
CA LEU A 49 11.64 13.11 -6.15
C LEU A 49 13.03 13.61 -6.56
N GLY A 50 13.25 13.91 -7.85
CA GLY A 50 14.53 14.45 -8.32
C GLY A 50 14.90 15.78 -7.64
N VAL A 51 13.91 16.65 -7.40
CA VAL A 51 14.10 17.89 -6.63
C VAL A 51 14.41 17.61 -5.17
N ALA A 52 13.71 16.67 -4.52
CA ALA A 52 13.95 16.30 -3.12
C ALA A 52 15.37 15.71 -2.94
N LEU A 53 15.81 14.85 -3.84
CA LEU A 53 17.18 14.30 -3.85
C LEU A 53 18.26 15.37 -4.12
N GLY A 54 17.89 16.47 -4.78
CA GLY A 54 18.75 17.63 -4.96
C GLY A 54 18.94 18.51 -3.71
N GLY A 55 18.45 18.08 -2.54
CA GLY A 55 18.59 18.80 -1.27
C GLY A 55 17.55 19.90 -1.06
N ALA A 56 16.39 19.82 -1.72
CA ALA A 56 15.30 20.75 -1.47
C ALA A 56 14.71 20.56 -0.06
N GLU A 57 14.63 21.66 0.69
CA GLU A 57 14.04 21.65 2.03
C GLU A 57 12.57 21.22 2.03
N PRO A 58 12.10 20.52 3.08
CA PRO A 58 10.69 20.16 3.24
C PRO A 58 9.77 21.39 3.20
N ARG A 59 8.61 21.26 2.55
CA ARG A 59 7.64 22.34 2.43
C ARG A 59 6.23 21.89 2.76
N THR A 60 5.50 22.74 3.45
CA THR A 60 4.07 22.57 3.71
C THR A 60 3.27 23.54 2.87
N LEU A 61 2.28 23.04 2.11
CA LEU A 61 1.34 23.86 1.33
C LEU A 61 -0.06 23.72 1.93
N GLY A 62 -0.62 24.81 2.44
CA GLY A 62 -2.01 24.86 2.91
C GLY A 62 -2.99 25.27 1.80
N PHE A 63 -4.22 24.79 1.89
CA PHE A 63 -5.33 25.19 1.01
C PHE A 63 -6.04 26.48 1.46
N GLY A 64 -5.46 27.22 2.43
CA GLY A 64 -6.05 28.45 2.99
C GLY A 64 -7.14 28.22 4.04
N LEU A 65 -7.36 26.96 4.44
CA LEU A 65 -8.21 26.56 5.56
C LEU A 65 -7.34 26.33 6.81
N ALA A 66 -7.95 26.28 8.00
CA ALA A 66 -7.26 25.93 9.26
C ALA A 66 -6.75 24.47 9.31
N TRP A 67 -7.15 23.67 8.32
CA TRP A 67 -6.76 22.28 8.06
C TRP A 67 -6.64 22.13 6.54
N GLY A 68 -6.19 20.99 6.02
CA GLY A 68 -6.06 20.86 4.56
C GLY A 68 -4.71 21.39 4.10
N SER A 69 -3.67 20.66 4.43
CA SER A 69 -2.29 20.97 4.12
C SER A 69 -1.55 19.73 3.63
N LEU A 70 -0.62 19.94 2.71
CA LEU A 70 0.21 18.90 2.15
C LEU A 70 1.68 19.13 2.49
N LEU A 71 2.36 18.07 2.94
CA LEU A 71 3.77 18.03 3.25
C LEU A 71 4.52 17.44 2.07
N PHE A 72 5.57 18.14 1.67
CA PHE A 72 6.51 17.72 0.64
C PHE A 72 7.87 17.56 1.28
N ASP A 73 8.14 16.37 1.76
CA ASP A 73 9.41 15.93 2.32
C ASP A 73 9.93 14.71 1.54
N PRO A 74 11.17 14.25 1.79
CA PRO A 74 11.74 13.11 1.07
C PRO A 74 10.87 11.85 1.14
N LEU A 75 10.23 11.59 2.29
CA LEU A 75 9.33 10.45 2.47
C LEU A 75 8.08 10.57 1.57
N SER A 76 7.43 11.73 1.54
CA SER A 76 6.25 11.98 0.69
C SER A 76 6.62 11.87 -0.78
N ALA A 77 7.76 12.43 -1.19
CA ALA A 77 8.22 12.39 -2.59
C ALA A 77 8.51 10.95 -3.05
N LEU A 78 9.18 10.16 -2.20
CA LEU A 78 9.47 8.76 -2.45
C LEU A 78 8.19 7.92 -2.53
N MET A 79 7.25 8.14 -1.61
CA MET A 79 5.99 7.41 -1.62
C MET A 79 5.08 7.83 -2.78
N ALA A 80 5.10 9.10 -3.18
CA ALA A 80 4.32 9.60 -4.32
C ALA A 80 4.75 8.93 -5.63
N ILE A 81 6.06 8.75 -5.89
CA ILE A 81 6.50 8.05 -7.10
C ILE A 81 6.12 6.57 -7.08
N VAL A 82 6.16 5.92 -5.91
CA VAL A 82 5.77 4.51 -5.75
C VAL A 82 4.28 4.33 -6.02
N VAL A 83 3.44 5.17 -5.40
CA VAL A 83 1.98 5.17 -5.62
C VAL A 83 1.65 5.45 -7.07
N ALA A 84 2.25 6.48 -7.68
CA ALA A 84 2.00 6.84 -9.07
C ALA A 84 2.48 5.75 -10.04
N GLY A 85 3.63 5.11 -9.78
CA GLY A 85 4.18 4.04 -10.61
C GLY A 85 3.34 2.77 -10.57
N ILE A 86 2.97 2.30 -9.38
CA ILE A 86 2.06 1.14 -9.22
C ILE A 86 0.71 1.44 -9.85
N SER A 87 0.17 2.64 -9.60
CA SER A 87 -1.09 3.09 -10.19
C SER A 87 -1.03 3.04 -11.71
N LEU A 88 0.01 3.60 -12.34
CA LEU A 88 0.18 3.59 -13.80
C LEU A 88 0.16 2.16 -14.38
N ILE A 89 0.90 1.25 -13.77
CA ILE A 89 0.94 -0.16 -14.19
C ILE A 89 -0.45 -0.79 -14.09
N VAL A 90 -1.16 -0.56 -12.98
CA VAL A 90 -2.53 -1.06 -12.76
C VAL A 90 -3.51 -0.46 -13.79
N HIS A 91 -3.40 0.83 -14.10
CA HIS A 91 -4.23 1.50 -15.12
C HIS A 91 -4.04 0.89 -16.51
N ILE A 92 -2.78 0.67 -16.91
CA ILE A 92 -2.43 0.06 -18.21
C ILE A 92 -2.97 -1.37 -18.27
N TYR A 93 -2.74 -2.17 -17.22
CA TYR A 93 -3.20 -3.56 -17.17
C TYR A 93 -4.74 -3.65 -17.21
N SER A 94 -5.42 -2.75 -16.49
CA SER A 94 -6.88 -2.71 -16.41
C SER A 94 -7.56 -2.49 -17.76
N GLN A 95 -6.88 -1.84 -18.72
CA GLN A 95 -7.46 -1.49 -20.02
C GLN A 95 -7.92 -2.75 -20.78
N ARG A 96 -7.11 -3.81 -20.70
CA ARG A 96 -7.43 -5.09 -21.34
C ARG A 96 -8.26 -5.97 -20.42
N TYR A 97 -7.90 -6.02 -19.13
CA TYR A 97 -8.54 -6.92 -18.17
C TYR A 97 -10.04 -6.60 -17.97
N MET A 98 -10.40 -5.32 -17.92
CA MET A 98 -11.78 -4.89 -17.67
C MET A 98 -12.61 -4.71 -18.94
N ALA A 99 -12.06 -4.93 -20.13
CA ALA A 99 -12.70 -4.54 -21.40
C ALA A 99 -14.10 -5.15 -21.61
N GLU A 100 -14.34 -6.35 -21.08
CA GLU A 100 -15.59 -7.10 -21.19
C GLU A 100 -16.47 -7.00 -19.93
N GLU A 101 -15.99 -6.32 -18.89
CA GLU A 101 -16.71 -6.16 -17.63
C GLU A 101 -17.69 -4.98 -17.68
N ARG A 102 -18.81 -5.11 -16.95
CA ARG A 102 -19.78 -4.01 -16.80
C ARG A 102 -19.18 -2.89 -15.94
N GLY A 103 -19.56 -1.65 -16.22
CA GLY A 103 -19.09 -0.49 -15.44
C GLY A 103 -17.62 -0.14 -15.68
N TYR A 104 -17.14 -0.25 -16.91
CA TYR A 104 -15.77 0.06 -17.32
C TYR A 104 -15.33 1.49 -16.94
N ALA A 105 -16.15 2.50 -17.28
CA ALA A 105 -15.86 3.89 -16.91
C ALA A 105 -15.87 4.08 -15.39
N ARG A 106 -16.88 3.54 -14.70
CA ARG A 106 -16.97 3.56 -13.21
C ARG A 106 -15.72 2.98 -12.55
N PHE A 107 -15.17 1.89 -13.09
CA PHE A 107 -13.94 1.29 -12.58
C PHE A 107 -12.77 2.28 -12.66
N TYR A 108 -12.59 2.95 -13.81
CA TYR A 108 -11.54 3.95 -13.98
C TYR A 108 -11.73 5.19 -13.11
N VAL A 109 -12.98 5.67 -12.93
CA VAL A 109 -13.28 6.75 -11.96
C VAL A 109 -12.83 6.35 -10.56
N LEU A 110 -13.21 5.15 -10.09
CA LEU A 110 -12.83 4.67 -8.76
C LEU A 110 -11.31 4.49 -8.62
N LEU A 111 -10.65 4.00 -9.67
CA LEU A 111 -9.20 3.78 -9.67
C LEU A 111 -8.41 5.11 -9.65
N ASP A 112 -8.88 6.11 -10.40
CA ASP A 112 -8.35 7.47 -10.43
C ASP A 112 -8.53 8.15 -9.05
N VAL A 113 -9.74 8.12 -8.47
CA VAL A 113 -10.00 8.70 -7.13
C VAL A 113 -9.22 7.95 -6.05
N MET A 114 -9.04 6.63 -6.16
CA MET A 114 -8.19 5.86 -5.25
C MET A 114 -6.73 6.31 -5.32
N THR A 115 -6.22 6.56 -6.53
CA THR A 115 -4.86 7.07 -6.72
C THR A 115 -4.71 8.45 -6.09
N ALA A 116 -5.66 9.36 -6.29
CA ALA A 116 -5.67 10.66 -5.63
C ALA A 116 -5.69 10.52 -4.10
N ALA A 117 -6.54 9.66 -3.55
CA ALA A 117 -6.64 9.45 -2.10
C ALA A 117 -5.33 8.93 -1.50
N LEU A 118 -4.66 7.98 -2.17
CA LEU A 118 -3.34 7.49 -1.75
C LEU A 118 -2.28 8.60 -1.81
N LEU A 119 -2.27 9.42 -2.87
CA LEU A 119 -1.34 10.55 -3.00
C LEU A 119 -1.58 11.63 -1.93
N VAL A 120 -2.84 11.95 -1.62
CA VAL A 120 -3.18 12.87 -0.52
C VAL A 120 -2.74 12.29 0.82
N MET A 121 -2.97 11.00 1.07
CA MET A 121 -2.57 10.35 2.32
C MET A 121 -1.05 10.43 2.53
N VAL A 122 -0.24 10.12 1.51
CA VAL A 122 1.22 10.12 1.67
C VAL A 122 1.79 11.52 1.80
N SER A 123 1.10 12.52 1.27
CA SER A 123 1.48 13.93 1.35
C SER A 123 0.73 14.69 2.44
N ALA A 124 -0.01 14.08 3.36
CA ALA A 124 -0.75 14.83 4.37
C ALA A 124 0.19 15.54 5.37
N ALA A 125 0.02 16.85 5.55
CA ALA A 125 0.75 17.63 6.57
C ALA A 125 -0.05 17.82 7.88
N ASP A 126 -1.33 17.47 7.89
CA ASP A 126 -2.18 17.60 9.06
C ASP A 126 -3.05 16.36 9.28
N LEU A 127 -3.48 16.18 10.53
CA LEU A 127 -4.27 15.04 10.98
C LEU A 127 -5.61 14.92 10.26
N ILE A 128 -6.29 16.02 9.97
CA ILE A 128 -7.61 15.99 9.31
C ILE A 128 -7.47 15.49 7.88
N THR A 129 -6.50 16.04 7.13
CA THR A 129 -6.21 15.60 5.76
C THR A 129 -5.83 14.12 5.72
N LEU A 130 -4.98 13.68 6.65
CA LEU A 130 -4.60 12.27 6.78
C LEU A 130 -5.83 11.38 7.05
N LEU A 131 -6.68 11.75 8.01
CA LEU A 131 -7.88 10.99 8.39
C LEU A 131 -8.89 10.91 7.24
N ILE A 132 -9.11 12.00 6.50
CA ILE A 132 -10.01 12.02 5.33
C ILE A 132 -9.48 11.07 4.27
N ALA A 133 -8.19 11.18 3.91
CA ALA A 133 -7.59 10.32 2.90
C ALA A 133 -7.60 8.84 3.33
N TRP A 134 -7.24 8.58 4.59
CA TRP A 134 -7.29 7.25 5.21
C TRP A 134 -8.69 6.66 5.12
N HIS A 135 -9.72 7.39 5.56
CA HIS A 135 -11.11 6.95 5.52
C HIS A 135 -11.59 6.68 4.09
N LEU A 136 -11.25 7.59 3.16
CA LEU A 136 -11.66 7.55 1.76
C LEU A 136 -11.07 6.34 1.02
N ILE A 137 -9.80 5.99 1.27
CA ILE A 137 -9.18 4.75 0.73
C ILE A 137 -10.03 3.52 1.09
N GLY A 138 -10.56 3.45 2.32
CA GLY A 138 -11.43 2.34 2.73
C GLY A 138 -12.76 2.30 1.98
N VAL A 139 -13.40 3.46 1.75
CA VAL A 139 -14.64 3.57 0.97
C VAL A 139 -14.42 3.13 -0.47
N LEU A 140 -13.36 3.65 -1.10
CA LEU A 140 -13.07 3.36 -2.50
C LEU A 140 -12.71 1.90 -2.70
N LEU A 141 -11.99 1.31 -1.75
CA LEU A 141 -11.66 -0.11 -1.79
C LEU A 141 -12.91 -0.98 -1.73
N TYR A 142 -13.90 -0.63 -0.90
CA TYR A 142 -15.19 -1.32 -0.86
C TYR A 142 -15.86 -1.37 -2.24
N PHE A 143 -15.92 -0.22 -2.94
CA PHE A 143 -16.53 -0.16 -4.27
C PHE A 143 -15.71 -0.91 -5.34
N LEU A 144 -14.37 -0.85 -5.27
CA LEU A 144 -13.50 -1.57 -6.19
C LEU A 144 -13.57 -3.09 -6.01
N LEU A 145 -13.67 -3.57 -4.77
CA LEU A 145 -13.88 -4.98 -4.44
C LEU A 145 -15.27 -5.45 -4.87
N GLY A 146 -16.29 -4.61 -4.68
CA GLY A 146 -17.67 -4.84 -5.08
C GLY A 146 -17.98 -4.53 -6.56
N GLN A 147 -16.96 -4.48 -7.44
CA GLN A 147 -17.16 -4.10 -8.84
C GLN A 147 -18.14 -5.02 -9.57
N ASP A 148 -18.10 -6.33 -9.33
CA ASP A 148 -19.12 -7.27 -9.81
C ASP A 148 -20.32 -7.27 -8.87
N THR A 149 -21.31 -6.43 -9.19
CA THR A 149 -22.52 -6.22 -8.39
C THR A 149 -23.45 -7.44 -8.37
N ARG A 150 -23.19 -8.47 -9.20
CA ARG A 150 -23.99 -9.70 -9.24
C ARG A 150 -23.48 -10.76 -8.28
N SER A 151 -22.28 -10.60 -7.74
CA SER A 151 -21.62 -11.59 -6.88
C SER A 151 -21.89 -11.30 -5.40
N PRO A 152 -22.72 -12.12 -4.70
CA PRO A 152 -22.98 -11.92 -3.28
C PRO A 152 -21.72 -12.09 -2.43
N THR A 153 -20.79 -12.94 -2.88
CA THR A 153 -19.52 -13.18 -2.19
C THR A 153 -18.58 -11.99 -2.29
N ALA A 154 -18.51 -11.33 -3.46
CA ALA A 154 -17.73 -10.10 -3.63
C ALA A 154 -18.24 -8.99 -2.69
N TYR A 155 -19.55 -8.79 -2.63
CA TYR A 155 -20.16 -7.83 -1.72
C TYR A 155 -19.88 -8.16 -0.25
N ARG A 156 -20.04 -9.43 0.16
CA ARG A 156 -19.78 -9.86 1.53
C ARG A 156 -18.35 -9.55 1.98
N TYR A 157 -17.36 -9.84 1.14
CA TYR A 157 -15.96 -9.61 1.51
C TYR A 157 -15.53 -8.14 1.33
N ALA A 158 -16.14 -7.40 0.41
CA ALA A 158 -16.00 -5.94 0.35
C ALA A 158 -16.52 -5.30 1.65
N PHE A 159 -17.71 -5.68 2.10
CA PHE A 159 -18.29 -5.20 3.36
C PHE A 159 -17.44 -5.61 4.56
N TRP A 160 -16.98 -6.87 4.63
CA TRP A 160 -16.09 -7.33 5.69
C TRP A 160 -14.80 -6.50 5.76
N THR A 161 -14.20 -6.19 4.61
CA THR A 161 -13.03 -5.31 4.51
C THR A 161 -13.34 -3.90 5.01
N LEU A 162 -14.45 -3.32 4.57
CA LEU A 162 -14.88 -2.00 5.02
C LEU A 162 -15.10 -1.99 6.53
N PHE A 163 -15.78 -3.00 7.08
CA PHE A 163 -16.05 -3.12 8.49
C PHE A 163 -14.75 -3.20 9.30
N THR A 164 -13.81 -4.07 8.91
CA THR A 164 -12.50 -4.16 9.58
C THR A 164 -11.75 -2.84 9.53
N TYR A 165 -11.77 -2.14 8.39
CA TYR A 165 -11.14 -0.83 8.26
C TYR A 165 -11.81 0.20 9.18
N ARG A 166 -13.14 0.24 9.24
CA ARG A 166 -13.86 1.20 10.08
C ARG A 166 -13.58 1.00 11.56
N VAL A 167 -13.54 -0.25 12.03
CA VAL A 167 -13.15 -0.56 13.40
C VAL A 167 -11.68 -0.16 13.63
N GLY A 168 -10.80 -0.42 12.67
CA GLY A 168 -9.40 -0.01 12.70
C GLY A 168 -9.15 1.50 12.59
N ASP A 169 -10.10 2.27 12.07
CA ASP A 169 -9.97 3.73 11.95
C ASP A 169 -10.26 4.44 13.30
N LEU A 170 -11.04 3.82 14.21
CA LEU A 170 -11.42 4.42 15.50
C LEU A 170 -10.22 4.76 16.39
N PRO A 171 -9.20 3.90 16.56
CA PRO A 171 -8.01 4.24 17.31
C PRO A 171 -7.26 5.46 16.75
N LEU A 172 -7.17 5.58 15.42
CA LEU A 172 -6.49 6.71 14.79
C LEU A 172 -7.25 8.03 15.01
N LEU A 173 -8.58 7.99 15.00
CA LEU A 173 -9.42 9.14 15.37
C LEU A 173 -9.20 9.56 16.82
N LEU A 174 -9.12 8.59 17.75
CA LEU A 174 -8.82 8.87 19.15
C LEU A 174 -7.42 9.45 19.34
N ALA A 175 -6.42 8.89 18.65
CA ALA A 175 -5.06 9.42 18.64
C ALA A 175 -5.02 10.87 18.16
N ALA A 176 -5.72 11.19 17.06
CA ALA A 176 -5.82 12.55 16.56
C ALA A 176 -6.49 13.51 17.55
N ALA A 177 -7.56 13.08 18.23
CA ALA A 177 -8.23 13.87 19.25
C ALA A 177 -7.32 14.15 20.46
N LEU A 178 -6.54 13.17 20.91
CA LEU A 178 -5.58 13.34 22.00
C LEU A 178 -4.44 14.29 21.63
N LEU A 179 -3.87 14.16 20.42
CA LEU A 179 -2.82 15.05 19.93
C LEU A 179 -3.32 16.50 19.81
N TYR A 180 -4.51 16.70 19.24
CA TYR A 180 -5.11 18.02 19.17
C TYR A 180 -5.44 18.59 20.55
N GLY A 181 -5.97 17.77 21.47
CA GLY A 181 -6.26 18.18 22.83
C GLY A 181 -5.02 18.60 23.62
N ALA A 182 -3.86 17.98 23.35
CA ALA A 182 -2.60 18.29 24.01
C ALA A 182 -1.91 19.54 23.43
N PHE A 183 -1.90 19.69 22.11
CA PHE A 183 -1.07 20.70 21.44
C PHE A 183 -1.86 21.82 20.73
N GLY A 184 -3.17 21.68 20.60
CA GLY A 184 -4.04 22.71 20.02
C GLY A 184 -3.84 22.94 18.52
N THR A 185 -3.19 22.03 17.81
CA THR A 185 -2.91 22.14 16.37
C THR A 185 -3.19 20.82 15.64
N TRP A 186 -3.57 20.92 14.36
CA TRP A 186 -3.73 19.76 13.47
C TRP A 186 -2.45 19.45 12.69
N SER A 187 -1.49 20.38 12.67
CA SER A 187 -0.26 20.32 11.88
C SER A 187 0.68 19.24 12.42
N LEU A 188 0.95 18.20 11.63
CA LEU A 188 1.86 17.12 12.00
C LEU A 188 3.28 17.63 12.32
N PRO A 189 3.90 18.53 11.51
CA PRO A 189 5.21 19.08 11.84
C PRO A 189 5.25 19.80 13.20
N GLU A 190 4.21 20.57 13.52
CA GLU A 190 4.12 21.27 14.81
C GLU A 190 3.89 20.30 15.97
N ILE A 191 3.03 19.29 15.79
CA ILE A 191 2.80 18.23 16.78
C ILE A 191 4.12 17.50 17.08
N PHE A 192 4.89 17.12 16.06
CA PHE A 192 6.15 16.42 16.24
C PHE A 192 7.20 17.29 16.94
N ALA A 193 7.27 18.58 16.60
CA ALA A 193 8.15 19.53 17.28
C ALA A 193 7.75 19.74 18.76
N ALA A 194 6.45 19.87 19.03
CA ALA A 194 5.94 20.04 20.39
C ALA A 194 6.18 18.78 21.25
N LEU A 195 5.97 17.59 20.69
CA LEU A 195 6.23 16.33 21.38
C LEU A 195 7.73 16.15 21.68
N ALA A 196 8.62 16.50 20.75
CA ALA A 196 10.06 16.47 20.98
C ALA A 196 10.51 17.45 22.07
N ALA A 197 9.85 18.62 22.17
CA ALA A 197 10.13 19.61 23.21
C ALA A 197 9.57 19.23 24.58
N GLN A 198 8.47 18.47 24.62
CA GLN A 198 7.76 18.07 25.83
C GLN A 198 7.44 16.56 25.80
N PRO A 199 8.45 15.68 25.85
CA PRO A 199 8.25 14.23 25.71
C PRO A 199 7.46 13.61 26.87
N ASP A 200 7.52 14.23 28.06
CA ASP A 200 6.81 13.77 29.26
C ASP A 200 5.34 14.24 29.32
N THR A 201 4.81 14.79 28.23
CA THR A 201 3.40 15.19 28.14
C THR A 201 2.49 14.00 28.47
N LYS A 202 1.48 14.23 29.32
CA LYS A 202 0.53 13.21 29.75
C LYS A 202 -0.88 13.46 29.23
N THR A 203 -1.65 12.39 29.14
CA THR A 203 -3.09 12.43 28.92
C THR A 203 -3.85 12.89 30.18
N LEU A 204 -5.16 13.14 30.08
CA LEU A 204 -6.03 13.42 31.24
C LEU A 204 -5.99 12.33 32.33
N PHE A 205 -5.64 11.09 31.97
CA PHE A 205 -5.56 9.97 32.90
C PHE A 205 -4.14 9.76 33.46
N GLU A 206 -3.27 10.77 33.37
CA GLU A 206 -1.87 10.72 33.84
C GLU A 206 -0.98 9.66 33.15
N LEU A 207 -1.44 9.11 32.03
CA LEU A 207 -0.65 8.18 31.19
C LEU A 207 0.24 8.96 30.22
N PRO A 208 1.45 8.47 29.88
CA PRO A 208 2.31 9.10 28.88
C PRO A 208 1.58 9.25 27.53
N LEU A 209 1.49 10.47 27.02
CA LEU A 209 0.73 10.77 25.79
C LEU A 209 1.30 10.01 24.60
N ALA A 210 2.63 9.99 24.47
CA ALA A 210 3.32 9.32 23.36
C ALA A 210 2.97 7.83 23.31
N GLU A 211 3.05 7.10 24.43
CA GLU A 211 2.75 5.66 24.50
C GLU A 211 1.29 5.36 24.13
N VAL A 212 0.34 6.14 24.65
CA VAL A 212 -1.09 5.97 24.34
C VAL A 212 -1.35 6.24 22.86
N VAL A 213 -0.85 7.35 22.32
CA VAL A 213 -1.02 7.72 20.92
C VAL A 213 -0.33 6.71 19.99
N GLY A 214 0.90 6.32 20.30
CA GLY A 214 1.66 5.32 19.55
C GLY A 214 0.92 3.98 19.49
N GLY A 215 0.43 3.50 20.63
CA GLY A 215 -0.38 2.27 20.69
C GLY A 215 -1.65 2.35 19.83
N LEU A 216 -2.37 3.46 19.89
CA LEU A 216 -3.58 3.68 19.08
C LEU A 216 -3.27 3.71 17.57
N ILE A 217 -2.21 4.40 17.17
CA ILE A 217 -1.75 4.46 15.76
C ILE A 217 -1.41 3.05 15.27
N VAL A 218 -0.69 2.26 16.07
CA VAL A 218 -0.28 0.90 15.74
C VAL A 218 -1.49 -0.03 15.55
N VAL A 219 -2.49 0.05 16.43
CA VAL A 219 -3.73 -0.73 16.27
C VAL A 219 -4.43 -0.38 14.96
N SER A 220 -4.45 0.90 14.57
CA SER A 220 -5.00 1.30 13.28
C SER A 220 -4.18 0.78 12.09
N ALA A 221 -2.85 0.86 12.18
CA ALA A 221 -1.95 0.32 11.18
C ALA A 221 -2.13 -1.20 11.01
N PHE A 222 -2.33 -1.93 12.11
CA PHE A 222 -2.53 -3.38 12.11
C PHE A 222 -3.76 -3.81 11.31
N ALA A 223 -4.86 -3.08 11.42
CA ALA A 223 -6.06 -3.35 10.66
C ALA A 223 -5.82 -3.23 9.14
N ARG A 224 -5.07 -2.20 8.71
CA ARG A 224 -4.82 -1.93 7.28
C ARG A 224 -3.70 -2.75 6.67
N SER A 225 -2.71 -3.15 7.46
CA SER A 225 -1.63 -4.04 7.04
C SER A 225 -1.95 -5.52 7.27
N ALA A 226 -3.20 -5.87 7.56
CA ALA A 226 -3.67 -7.24 7.76
C ALA A 226 -2.81 -8.03 8.77
N GLN A 227 -2.49 -7.42 9.92
CA GLN A 227 -1.70 -8.08 10.96
C GLN A 227 -2.54 -9.16 11.68
N PHE A 228 -1.86 -10.04 12.41
CA PHE A 228 -2.50 -11.12 13.16
C PHE A 228 -3.68 -10.60 14.00
N LEU A 229 -4.74 -11.42 14.13
CA LEU A 229 -6.10 -11.07 14.60
C LEU A 229 -6.93 -10.15 13.69
N MET A 230 -6.32 -9.26 12.90
CA MET A 230 -7.03 -8.35 11.98
C MET A 230 -6.77 -8.67 10.49
N HIS A 231 -6.21 -9.83 10.19
CA HIS A 231 -5.77 -10.21 8.84
C HIS A 231 -6.87 -10.76 7.93
N THR A 232 -7.98 -11.22 8.50
CA THR A 232 -8.94 -12.07 7.79
C THR A 232 -9.57 -11.39 6.57
N TRP A 233 -9.67 -10.06 6.55
CA TRP A 233 -10.21 -9.36 5.39
C TRP A 233 -9.36 -9.58 4.14
N LEU A 234 -8.03 -9.61 4.25
CA LEU A 234 -7.15 -9.59 3.08
C LEU A 234 -7.25 -10.87 2.23
N PRO A 235 -7.08 -12.10 2.75
CA PRO A 235 -7.10 -13.32 1.93
C PRO A 235 -8.46 -13.62 1.27
N TYR A 236 -9.55 -13.08 1.78
CA TYR A 236 -10.89 -13.35 1.22
C TYR A 236 -11.35 -12.34 0.16
N THR A 237 -10.59 -11.27 -0.07
CA THR A 237 -10.88 -10.28 -1.13
C THR A 237 -10.47 -10.73 -2.54
N MET A 238 -9.96 -11.96 -2.69
CA MET A 238 -9.42 -12.50 -3.94
C MET A 238 -10.47 -12.71 -5.05
N GLY A 239 -11.75 -12.63 -4.71
CA GLY A 239 -12.86 -12.59 -5.68
C GLY A 239 -12.94 -11.27 -6.46
N GLY A 240 -12.26 -10.21 -6.01
CA GLY A 240 -12.20 -8.94 -6.72
C GLY A 240 -11.39 -9.00 -8.03
N PRO A 241 -11.52 -7.98 -8.90
CA PRO A 241 -10.74 -7.88 -10.12
C PRO A 241 -9.24 -7.94 -9.83
N THR A 242 -8.47 -8.69 -10.62
CA THR A 242 -7.01 -8.81 -10.42
C THR A 242 -6.26 -7.47 -10.38
N PRO A 243 -6.61 -6.42 -11.16
CA PRO A 243 -5.96 -5.12 -11.00
C PRO A 243 -6.20 -4.49 -9.62
N VAL A 244 -7.36 -4.74 -8.99
CA VAL A 244 -7.65 -4.29 -7.62
C VAL A 244 -6.79 -5.06 -6.63
N SER A 245 -6.66 -6.39 -6.78
CA SER A 245 -5.73 -7.17 -5.95
C SER A 245 -4.30 -6.65 -6.09
N ALA A 246 -3.82 -6.38 -7.32
CA ALA A 246 -2.49 -5.82 -7.52
C ALA A 246 -2.32 -4.48 -6.80
N LEU A 247 -3.27 -3.55 -6.93
CA LEU A 247 -3.23 -2.25 -6.23
C LEU A 247 -3.26 -2.42 -4.70
N MET A 248 -4.09 -3.34 -4.20
CA MET A 248 -4.21 -3.61 -2.78
C MET A 248 -2.89 -4.11 -2.20
N HIS A 249 -2.37 -5.19 -2.78
CA HIS A 249 -1.21 -5.90 -2.26
C HIS A 249 0.11 -5.17 -2.55
N ALA A 250 0.18 -4.38 -3.62
CA ALA A 250 1.37 -3.58 -3.92
C ALA A 250 1.37 -2.21 -3.25
N GLY A 251 0.19 -1.67 -2.90
CA GLY A 251 0.03 -0.29 -2.45
C GLY A 251 -0.79 -0.13 -1.17
N ILE A 252 -2.07 -0.49 -1.18
CA ILE A 252 -3.00 -0.15 -0.08
C ILE A 252 -2.59 -0.80 1.25
N VAL A 253 -2.19 -2.08 1.24
CA VAL A 253 -1.77 -2.79 2.47
C VAL A 253 -0.53 -2.16 3.11
N ASN A 254 0.28 -1.44 2.33
CA ASN A 254 1.47 -0.76 2.81
C ASN A 254 1.14 0.49 3.66
N ALA A 255 -0.11 0.96 3.64
CA ALA A 255 -0.53 2.18 4.32
C ALA A 255 -0.27 2.14 5.84
N GLY A 256 -0.39 0.97 6.49
CA GLY A 256 -0.08 0.86 7.92
C GLY A 256 1.42 1.01 8.23
N GLY A 257 2.29 0.44 7.40
CA GLY A 257 3.74 0.64 7.53
C GLY A 257 4.15 2.08 7.24
N PHE A 258 3.54 2.70 6.23
CA PHE A 258 3.71 4.12 5.96
C PHE A 258 3.26 5.00 7.14
N LEU A 259 2.10 4.69 7.74
CA LEU A 259 1.57 5.44 8.88
C LEU A 259 2.55 5.40 10.06
N ILE A 260 3.09 4.22 10.41
CA ILE A 260 4.07 4.10 11.48
C ILE A 260 5.33 4.91 11.17
N ASN A 261 5.82 4.86 9.93
CA ASN A 261 6.96 5.66 9.49
C ASN A 261 6.71 7.17 9.54
N ARG A 262 5.53 7.62 9.10
CA ARG A 262 5.14 9.03 9.15
C ARG A 262 5.11 9.56 10.58
N PHE A 263 4.74 8.71 11.54
CA PHE A 263 4.70 9.01 12.96
C PHE A 263 5.95 8.53 13.72
N ALA A 264 7.07 8.22 13.02
CA ALA A 264 8.33 7.85 13.67
C ALA A 264 8.75 8.80 14.81
N PRO A 265 8.57 10.15 14.71
CA PRO A 265 8.85 11.06 15.83
C PRO A 265 8.07 10.76 17.12
N VAL A 266 6.88 10.16 17.03
CA VAL A 266 6.14 9.69 18.21
C VAL A 266 6.82 8.44 18.79
N PHE A 267 7.17 7.49 17.93
CA PHE A 267 7.66 6.18 18.36
C PHE A 267 9.05 6.18 19.01
N VAL A 268 9.85 7.22 18.76
CA VAL A 268 11.14 7.42 19.46
C VAL A 268 10.95 7.52 20.99
N HIS A 269 9.76 7.88 21.44
CA HIS A 269 9.40 8.01 22.85
C HIS A 269 8.56 6.85 23.40
N THR A 270 8.37 5.76 22.64
CA THR A 270 7.42 4.69 22.99
C THR A 270 8.07 3.30 22.95
N GLY A 271 8.98 3.04 23.89
CA GLY A 271 9.73 1.79 23.93
C GLY A 271 8.81 0.57 24.04
N ASP A 272 7.81 0.62 24.90
CA ASP A 272 6.91 -0.52 25.12
C ASP A 272 6.05 -0.81 23.89
N VAL A 273 5.49 0.24 23.26
CA VAL A 273 4.73 0.07 22.01
C VAL A 273 5.58 -0.55 20.90
N LEU A 274 6.85 -0.16 20.77
CA LEU A 274 7.76 -0.73 19.75
C LEU A 274 7.99 -2.23 19.98
N HIS A 275 8.12 -2.70 21.23
CA HIS A 275 8.19 -4.13 21.52
C HIS A 275 6.90 -4.87 21.11
N TRP A 276 5.72 -4.28 21.36
CA TRP A 276 4.45 -4.84 20.91
C TRP A 276 4.36 -4.92 19.38
N VAL A 277 4.79 -3.87 18.69
CA VAL A 277 4.89 -3.82 17.22
C VAL A 277 5.76 -4.96 16.71
N PHE A 278 6.95 -5.17 17.31
CA PHE A 278 7.85 -6.25 16.95
C PHE A 278 7.20 -7.63 17.09
N ILE A 279 6.59 -7.91 18.25
CA ILE A 279 5.98 -9.22 18.55
C ILE A 279 4.83 -9.52 17.58
N VAL A 280 3.94 -8.55 17.35
CA VAL A 280 2.80 -8.75 16.43
C VAL A 280 3.30 -8.92 14.99
N GLY A 281 4.30 -8.15 14.57
CA GLY A 281 4.94 -8.30 13.26
C GLY A 281 5.52 -9.70 13.07
N LEU A 282 6.29 -10.19 14.04
CA LEU A 282 6.88 -11.53 14.03
C LEU A 282 5.81 -12.64 13.94
N VAL A 283 4.79 -12.57 14.78
CA VAL A 283 3.67 -13.54 14.76
C VAL A 283 2.95 -13.51 13.41
N THR A 284 2.71 -12.32 12.87
CA THR A 284 2.07 -12.14 11.55
C THR A 284 2.94 -12.74 10.44
N ALA A 285 4.25 -12.50 10.47
CA ALA A 285 5.19 -13.01 9.49
C ALA A 285 5.18 -14.54 9.44
N VAL A 286 5.28 -15.19 10.61
CA VAL A 286 5.26 -16.65 10.73
C VAL A 286 3.92 -17.22 10.27
N ILE A 287 2.81 -16.69 10.77
CA ILE A 287 1.47 -17.21 10.45
C ILE A 287 1.13 -16.99 8.97
N GLY A 288 1.45 -15.81 8.41
CA GLY A 288 1.25 -15.52 7.00
C GLY A 288 2.03 -16.48 6.10
N SER A 289 3.29 -16.74 6.42
CA SER A 289 4.15 -17.67 5.66
C SER A 289 3.68 -19.12 5.76
N VAL A 290 3.26 -19.59 6.93
CA VAL A 290 2.72 -20.95 7.10
C VAL A 290 1.39 -21.11 6.36
N LEU A 291 0.47 -20.15 6.49
CA LEU A 291 -0.83 -20.21 5.82
C LEU A 291 -0.71 -20.10 4.30
N MET A 292 0.29 -19.37 3.78
CA MET A 292 0.58 -19.33 2.33
C MET A 292 0.83 -20.74 1.79
N LEU A 293 1.63 -21.57 2.47
CA LEU A 293 2.03 -22.90 2.02
C LEU A 293 0.86 -23.90 1.99
N THR A 294 -0.22 -23.63 2.74
CA THR A 294 -1.40 -24.48 2.80
C THR A 294 -2.50 -24.09 1.80
N GLN A 295 -2.32 -22.99 1.06
CA GLN A 295 -3.33 -22.54 0.09
C GLN A 295 -3.23 -23.27 -1.24
N HIS A 296 -4.37 -23.73 -1.76
CA HIS A 296 -4.49 -24.29 -3.10
C HIS A 296 -4.77 -23.25 -4.20
N ASP A 297 -5.25 -22.06 -3.82
CA ASP A 297 -5.56 -20.97 -4.76
C ASP A 297 -4.38 -19.99 -4.84
N ILE A 298 -3.93 -19.68 -6.06
CA ILE A 298 -2.76 -18.83 -6.31
C ILE A 298 -2.95 -17.43 -5.72
N LYS A 299 -4.14 -16.82 -5.85
CA LYS A 299 -4.39 -15.47 -5.33
C LYS A 299 -4.42 -15.47 -3.80
N LYS A 300 -5.03 -16.47 -3.17
CA LYS A 300 -5.03 -16.62 -1.70
C LYS A 300 -3.63 -16.88 -1.16
N ALA A 301 -2.85 -17.75 -1.81
CA ALA A 301 -1.45 -17.99 -1.46
C ALA A 301 -0.66 -16.68 -1.53
N LEU A 302 -0.80 -15.92 -2.63
CA LEU A 302 -0.20 -14.60 -2.76
C LEU A 302 -0.70 -13.61 -1.70
N GLY A 303 -1.96 -13.70 -1.29
CA GLY A 303 -2.53 -12.91 -0.20
C GLY A 303 -1.85 -13.16 1.14
N TYR A 304 -1.71 -14.42 1.54
CA TYR A 304 -1.00 -14.79 2.76
C TYR A 304 0.50 -14.49 2.68
N SER A 305 1.11 -14.62 1.49
CA SER A 305 2.49 -14.17 1.27
C SER A 305 2.64 -12.65 1.43
N THR A 306 1.56 -11.88 1.27
CA THR A 306 1.57 -10.44 1.52
C THR A 306 1.42 -10.17 3.01
N MET A 307 0.52 -10.87 3.69
CA MET A 307 0.40 -10.83 5.15
C MET A 307 1.76 -11.13 5.82
N GLY A 308 2.48 -12.16 5.36
CA GLY A 308 3.81 -12.50 5.88
C GLY A 308 4.81 -11.34 5.75
N GLN A 309 4.91 -10.73 4.57
CA GLN A 309 5.80 -9.61 4.28
C GLN A 309 5.41 -8.34 5.03
N MET A 310 4.11 -8.05 5.16
CA MET A 310 3.64 -6.98 6.04
C MET A 310 4.05 -7.24 7.50
N GLY A 311 4.03 -8.50 7.96
CA GLY A 311 4.55 -8.87 9.27
C GLY A 311 6.03 -8.53 9.44
N PHE A 312 6.87 -8.82 8.45
CA PHE A 312 8.28 -8.41 8.45
C PHE A 312 8.46 -6.89 8.49
N MET A 313 7.74 -6.15 7.65
CA MET A 313 7.77 -4.68 7.65
C MET A 313 7.34 -4.09 9.00
N ILE A 314 6.33 -4.66 9.65
CA ILE A 314 5.91 -4.23 10.98
C ILE A 314 6.97 -4.60 12.03
N MET A 315 7.61 -5.76 11.90
CA MET A 315 8.74 -6.15 12.77
C MET A 315 9.94 -5.18 12.65
N GLU A 316 10.27 -4.73 11.43
CA GLU A 316 11.28 -3.70 11.16
C GLU A 316 10.94 -2.38 11.86
N CYS A 317 9.68 -1.96 11.80
CA CYS A 317 9.22 -0.78 12.53
C CYS A 317 9.37 -0.97 14.06
N GLY A 318 9.10 -2.18 14.56
CA GLY A 318 9.20 -2.50 16.00
C GLY A 318 10.62 -2.45 16.57
N VAL A 319 11.65 -2.65 15.74
CA VAL A 319 13.06 -2.40 16.15
C VAL A 319 13.52 -0.97 15.89
N GLY A 320 12.63 -0.08 15.46
CA GLY A 320 12.95 1.30 15.10
C GLY A 320 13.65 1.47 13.74
N ALA A 321 13.71 0.42 12.92
CA ALA A 321 14.33 0.45 11.60
C ALA A 321 13.37 1.05 10.54
N PHE A 322 12.90 2.27 10.76
CA PHE A 322 11.91 2.96 9.92
C PHE A 322 12.35 3.05 8.46
N SER A 323 13.58 3.50 8.19
CA SER A 323 14.11 3.58 6.82
C SER A 323 14.14 2.23 6.11
N LEU A 324 14.43 1.15 6.85
CA LEU A 324 14.40 -0.23 6.32
C LEU A 324 12.97 -0.63 5.95
N ALA A 325 11.99 -0.31 6.80
CA ALA A 325 10.58 -0.55 6.51
C ALA A 325 10.08 0.20 5.27
N VAL A 326 10.54 1.44 5.05
CA VAL A 326 10.24 2.18 3.81
C VAL A 326 10.86 1.49 2.59
N TYR A 327 12.12 1.03 2.71
CA TYR A 327 12.74 0.28 1.62
C TYR A 327 11.97 -1.03 1.32
N HIS A 328 11.64 -1.81 2.36
CA HIS A 328 10.87 -3.05 2.26
C HIS A 328 9.55 -2.79 1.54
N LEU A 329 8.82 -1.74 1.94
CA LEU A 329 7.57 -1.30 1.34
C LEU A 329 7.69 -1.15 -0.19
N ILE A 330 8.74 -0.49 -0.66
CA ILE A 330 8.99 -0.24 -2.08
C ILE A 330 9.28 -1.54 -2.82
N ALA A 331 10.21 -2.35 -2.29
CA ALA A 331 10.58 -3.63 -2.89
C ALA A 331 9.38 -4.58 -2.97
N HIS A 332 8.62 -4.68 -1.88
CA HIS A 332 7.38 -5.42 -1.79
C HIS A 332 6.35 -4.94 -2.81
N GLY A 333 6.14 -3.64 -2.93
CA GLY A 333 5.20 -3.05 -3.87
C GLY A 333 5.48 -3.46 -5.32
N VAL A 334 6.74 -3.32 -5.76
CA VAL A 334 7.15 -3.70 -7.11
C VAL A 334 6.99 -5.21 -7.34
N PHE A 335 7.42 -6.03 -6.37
CA PHE A 335 7.38 -7.48 -6.49
C PHE A 335 5.95 -8.04 -6.49
N LYS A 336 5.11 -7.65 -5.52
CA LYS A 336 3.71 -8.11 -5.45
C LYS A 336 2.88 -7.60 -6.61
N GLY A 337 3.08 -6.35 -7.04
CA GLY A 337 2.42 -5.83 -8.24
C GLY A 337 2.68 -6.74 -9.44
N THR A 338 3.93 -7.12 -9.65
CA THR A 338 4.33 -8.05 -10.72
C THR A 338 3.68 -9.43 -10.56
N LEU A 339 3.71 -10.02 -9.35
CA LEU A 339 3.15 -11.35 -9.09
C LEU A 339 1.63 -11.41 -9.29
N PHE A 340 0.87 -10.45 -8.77
CA PHE A 340 -0.59 -10.44 -8.90
C PHE A 340 -1.03 -10.24 -10.35
N LEU A 341 -0.37 -9.33 -11.08
CA LEU A 341 -0.68 -9.11 -12.49
C LEU A 341 -0.29 -10.32 -13.35
N SER A 342 0.84 -10.97 -13.05
CA SER A 342 1.26 -12.21 -13.73
C SER A 342 0.29 -13.37 -13.46
N ALA A 343 -0.15 -13.54 -12.20
CA ALA A 343 -1.16 -14.52 -11.84
C ALA A 343 -2.48 -14.27 -12.59
N GLY A 344 -2.88 -13.01 -12.77
CA GLY A 344 -4.02 -12.64 -13.60
C GLY A 344 -3.90 -13.10 -15.05
N GLY A 345 -2.72 -12.94 -15.65
CA GLY A 345 -2.42 -13.44 -16.99
C GLY A 345 -2.55 -14.96 -17.10
N VAL A 346 -1.95 -15.70 -16.15
CA VAL A 346 -2.02 -17.18 -16.11
C VAL A 346 -3.46 -17.67 -15.94
N ILE A 347 -4.25 -17.07 -15.06
CA ILE A 347 -5.66 -17.42 -14.86
C ILE A 347 -6.48 -17.14 -16.12
N ASN A 348 -6.21 -16.03 -16.81
CA ASN A 348 -6.91 -15.70 -18.05
C ASN A 348 -6.57 -16.67 -19.17
N GLU A 349 -5.31 -17.08 -19.29
CA GLU A 349 -4.86 -18.06 -20.27
C GLU A 349 -5.49 -19.43 -20.01
N ALA A 350 -5.46 -19.91 -18.76
CA ALA A 350 -6.07 -21.18 -18.37
C ALA A 350 -7.59 -21.24 -18.63
N ARG A 351 -8.29 -20.10 -18.64
CA ARG A 351 -9.71 -20.01 -19.00
C ARG A 351 -9.98 -20.07 -20.51
N LYS A 352 -9.04 -19.62 -21.34
CA LYS A 352 -9.17 -19.60 -22.81
C LYS A 352 -8.67 -20.87 -23.46
N HIS A 353 -7.58 -21.40 -22.91
CA HIS A 353 -6.90 -22.59 -23.39
C HIS A 353 -6.60 -23.44 -22.16
N ASP A 354 -7.48 -24.41 -21.89
CA ASP A 354 -7.28 -25.42 -20.85
C ASP A 354 -6.11 -26.37 -21.18
N GLY A 355 -5.60 -26.34 -22.41
CA GLY A 355 -4.38 -27.01 -22.85
C GLY A 355 -4.56 -28.50 -23.12
N VAL A 356 -5.79 -28.91 -23.42
CA VAL A 356 -6.20 -30.31 -23.47
C VAL A 356 -6.63 -30.72 -24.88
N PRO A 357 -6.07 -31.81 -25.45
CA PRO A 357 -6.69 -32.50 -26.57
C PRO A 357 -7.96 -33.21 -26.08
N LYS A 358 -9.12 -32.82 -26.62
CA LYS A 358 -10.42 -33.42 -26.28
C LYS A 358 -10.54 -34.80 -26.93
N ASP A 359 -10.02 -35.83 -26.25
CA ASP A 359 -10.13 -37.23 -26.70
C ASP A 359 -10.97 -38.07 -25.73
N GLU A 360 -11.52 -39.20 -26.18
CA GLU A 360 -12.58 -39.94 -25.44
C GLU A 360 -12.14 -40.40 -24.03
N LEU A 361 -10.85 -40.73 -23.85
CA LEU A 361 -10.28 -41.11 -22.55
C LEU A 361 -10.13 -39.92 -21.58
N TYR A 362 -9.97 -38.70 -22.10
CA TYR A 362 -9.89 -37.45 -21.34
C TYR A 362 -11.23 -37.10 -20.68
N THR A 363 -12.33 -37.51 -21.31
CA THR A 363 -13.71 -37.30 -20.81
C THR A 363 -14.06 -38.23 -19.65
N TYR A 364 -13.27 -39.28 -19.41
CA TYR A 364 -13.60 -40.39 -18.49
C TYR A 364 -12.75 -40.42 -17.21
N VAL A 365 -11.50 -39.95 -17.22
CA VAL A 365 -10.53 -40.19 -16.12
C VAL A 365 -9.96 -38.91 -15.52
N VAL A 366 -10.77 -38.00 -14.97
CA VAL A 366 -10.25 -36.90 -14.11
C VAL A 366 -9.64 -35.83 -15.08
N GLU A 367 -9.84 -34.52 -15.00
CA GLU A 367 -9.21 -33.76 -13.96
C GLU A 367 -7.73 -34.24 -13.75
N ARG A 368 -6.71 -33.38 -13.90
CA ARG A 368 -5.29 -33.60 -13.47
C ARG A 368 -4.29 -34.22 -14.48
N ARG A 369 -3.55 -33.35 -15.19
CA ARG A 369 -2.11 -33.03 -14.95
C ARG A 369 -1.61 -31.83 -15.81
N PRO A 370 -0.48 -31.17 -15.42
CA PRO A 370 -0.19 -29.77 -15.76
C PRO A 370 0.65 -29.55 -17.04
N ALA A 371 0.56 -28.33 -17.60
CA ALA A 371 1.23 -27.88 -18.81
C ALA A 371 2.76 -27.65 -18.63
N PRO A 372 3.59 -27.87 -19.68
CA PRO A 372 5.02 -27.69 -19.59
C PRO A 372 5.38 -26.20 -19.75
N GLN A 373 5.91 -25.58 -18.69
CA GLN A 373 6.46 -24.23 -18.78
C GLN A 373 7.97 -24.29 -18.99
N ARG A 374 8.41 -24.11 -20.23
CA ARG A 374 9.84 -23.88 -20.55
C ARG A 374 10.18 -22.40 -20.35
N ARG A 375 10.50 -22.01 -19.10
CA ARG A 375 11.52 -20.99 -18.77
C ARG A 375 12.17 -21.36 -17.44
N PRO A 376 13.48 -21.15 -17.26
CA PRO A 376 14.22 -21.80 -16.20
C PRO A 376 13.84 -21.12 -14.89
N TRP A 377 13.29 -21.88 -13.96
CA TRP A 377 13.15 -21.47 -12.57
C TRP A 377 14.47 -20.91 -12.00
N LEU A 378 15.62 -21.36 -12.53
CA LEU A 378 16.96 -20.83 -12.26
C LEU A 378 17.17 -19.38 -12.71
N LEU A 379 16.52 -18.92 -13.79
CA LEU A 379 16.60 -17.53 -14.24
C LEU A 379 15.76 -16.63 -13.32
N MET A 380 14.57 -17.09 -12.92
CA MET A 380 13.72 -16.35 -11.99
C MET A 380 14.33 -16.34 -10.58
N ALA A 381 14.79 -17.49 -10.07
CA ALA A 381 15.56 -17.57 -8.84
C ALA A 381 16.84 -16.73 -8.93
N GLY A 382 17.51 -16.75 -10.08
CA GLY A 382 18.69 -15.93 -10.37
C GLY A 382 18.39 -14.43 -10.33
N ILE A 383 17.27 -13.97 -10.88
CA ILE A 383 16.83 -12.56 -10.78
C ILE A 383 16.43 -12.22 -9.34
N THR A 384 15.71 -13.11 -8.65
CA THR A 384 15.30 -12.94 -7.25
C THR A 384 16.50 -12.89 -6.29
N LEU A 385 17.62 -13.54 -6.61
CA LEU A 385 18.87 -13.48 -5.84
C LEU A 385 19.81 -12.34 -6.30
N ALA A 386 19.87 -12.09 -7.60
CA ALA A 386 20.76 -11.08 -8.18
C ALA A 386 20.27 -9.66 -7.91
N VAL A 387 18.95 -9.41 -7.90
CA VAL A 387 18.42 -8.06 -7.62
C VAL A 387 18.75 -7.62 -6.18
N PRO A 388 18.50 -8.42 -5.13
CA PRO A 388 18.98 -8.10 -3.79
C PRO A 388 20.51 -8.01 -3.71
N GLY A 389 21.26 -8.87 -4.40
CA GLY A 389 22.72 -8.83 -4.41
C GLY A 389 23.28 -7.55 -5.05
N VAL A 390 22.69 -7.09 -6.16
CA VAL A 390 23.05 -5.85 -6.84
C VAL A 390 22.66 -4.64 -6.00
N ILE A 391 21.49 -4.67 -5.35
CA ILE A 391 21.06 -3.60 -4.45
C ILE A 391 21.96 -3.53 -3.21
N LEU A 392 22.33 -4.67 -2.62
CA LEU A 392 23.24 -4.75 -1.48
C LEU A 392 24.65 -4.27 -1.85
N PHE A 393 25.13 -4.65 -3.03
CA PHE A 393 26.40 -4.18 -3.59
C PHE A 393 26.39 -2.67 -3.83
N LEU A 394 25.33 -2.14 -4.45
CA LEU A 394 25.16 -0.70 -4.69
C LEU A 394 25.01 0.08 -3.38
N ALA A 395 24.25 -0.45 -2.41
CA ALA A 395 24.13 0.16 -1.09
C ALA A 395 25.48 0.21 -0.37
N HIS A 396 26.25 -0.89 -0.39
CA HIS A 396 27.58 -0.95 0.21
C HIS A 396 28.58 0.01 -0.47
N TYR A 397 28.49 0.17 -1.79
CA TYR A 397 29.45 0.99 -2.55
C TYR A 397 29.08 2.49 -2.58
N LEU A 398 27.79 2.82 -2.48
CA LEU A 398 27.29 4.20 -2.55
C LEU A 398 27.02 4.82 -1.16
N VAL A 399 26.81 3.99 -0.13
CA VAL A 399 26.52 4.42 1.25
C VAL A 399 27.61 3.83 2.15
N GLU A 400 28.69 4.61 2.34
CA GLU A 400 29.90 4.40 3.17
C GLU A 400 30.16 3.05 3.90
N ALA A 401 31.45 2.66 3.90
CA ALA A 401 32.01 1.38 4.35
C ALA A 401 31.68 0.89 5.79
N GLU A 402 30.98 1.67 6.62
CA GLU A 402 30.59 1.27 7.98
C GLU A 402 29.23 0.54 8.07
N PHE A 403 28.45 0.45 6.97
CA PHE A 403 27.09 -0.12 6.98
C PHE A 403 27.01 -1.55 7.57
N PHE A 404 28.00 -2.39 7.30
CA PHE A 404 28.00 -3.80 7.74
C PHE A 404 28.49 -4.01 9.18
N HIS A 405 29.27 -3.09 9.75
CA HIS A 405 29.88 -3.30 11.06
C HIS A 405 28.94 -3.02 12.23
N LYS A 406 27.76 -2.40 12.02
CA LYS A 406 26.86 -2.02 13.11
C LYS A 406 25.52 -2.76 13.19
N GLN A 407 25.03 -3.46 12.15
CA GLN A 407 23.64 -3.96 12.18
C GLN A 407 23.39 -5.27 11.40
N GLY A 408 24.02 -6.38 11.81
CA GLY A 408 23.70 -7.72 11.27
C GLY A 408 22.22 -8.13 11.41
N ALA A 409 21.48 -7.52 12.34
CA ALA A 409 20.03 -7.72 12.51
C ALA A 409 19.20 -7.13 11.35
N VAL A 410 19.68 -6.06 10.69
CA VAL A 410 19.00 -5.43 9.54
C VAL A 410 19.00 -6.35 8.32
N VAL A 411 20.05 -7.17 8.16
CA VAL A 411 20.16 -8.14 7.06
C VAL A 411 19.16 -9.29 7.23
N LEU A 412 18.93 -9.79 8.46
CA LEU A 412 17.91 -10.82 8.72
C LEU A 412 16.48 -10.30 8.50
N LEU A 413 16.23 -9.02 8.76
CA LEU A 413 14.95 -8.37 8.50
C LEU A 413 14.72 -8.13 7.00
N PHE A 414 15.78 -7.86 6.24
CA PHE A 414 15.74 -7.61 4.79
C PHE A 414 15.32 -8.84 3.94
N PHE A 415 15.52 -10.06 4.44
CA PHE A 415 15.34 -11.31 3.67
C PHE A 415 14.22 -12.22 4.19
N GLY A 416 13.44 -11.78 5.18
CA GLY A 416 12.32 -12.52 5.75
C GLY A 416 11.14 -12.70 4.82
#